data_AF-A0A5N5XS15-F1
#
_entry.id   AF-A0A5N5XS15-F1
#
_cell.length_a   1.000
_cell.length_b   1.000
_cell.length_c   1.000
_cell.angle_alpha   90.00
_cell.angle_beta   90.00
_cell.angle_gamma   90.00
#
_symmetry.space_group_name_H-M   'P 1'
#
loop_
_entity.id
_entity.type
_entity.pdbx_description
1 polymer ?
#
loop_
_entity_poly.entity_id
_entity_poly.type
_entity_poly.pdbx_seq_one_letter_code
_entity_poly.pdbx_strand_id
1 'polypeptide(L)'
;MNLIEQIFNFKKRKLQKLILGSFFVSFAIVLSQINKFCPIFFNKSLYTENNYFCYWYFPFFMMSLFFDFSSHLFFLLFYCFIDIFVYSSERYLFQIQFLTNNYLNKPQVILLFYMIFFGTIIPVLSYSLTSFFTFFIKKNIKKNFLFLFIIILIQTISRFFCGFLCYWGPNTKYYFILRNNINIFNKSLKSSLFYYSFMFFWNFLPILISNLILFILFSIFKSFILKNFKFYWLSK
;
A
#
# COMPACT_ATOMS: atom_id res chain seq x y z
N MET A 1 -37.25 25.68 1.97
CA MET A 1 -36.07 25.18 2.72
C MET A 1 -35.05 26.31 2.73
N ASN A 2 -34.77 26.88 3.91
CA ASN A 2 -34.05 28.16 4.03
C ASN A 2 -32.55 28.00 3.71
N LEU A 3 -31.93 29.02 3.11
CA LEU A 3 -30.51 29.03 2.74
C LEU A 3 -29.59 28.71 3.94
N ILE A 4 -29.98 29.16 5.14
CA ILE A 4 -29.28 28.89 6.41
C ILE A 4 -29.32 27.40 6.78
N GLU A 5 -30.47 26.74 6.62
CA GLU A 5 -30.59 25.29 6.86
C GLU A 5 -29.76 24.48 5.86
N GLN A 6 -29.68 24.92 4.61
CA GLN A 6 -28.84 24.30 3.59
C GLN A 6 -27.35 24.43 3.93
N ILE A 7 -26.90 25.61 4.37
CA ILE A 7 -25.51 25.84 4.80
C ILE A 7 -25.18 25.01 6.05
N PHE A 8 -26.08 24.95 7.03
CA PHE A 8 -25.87 24.17 8.26
C PHE A 8 -25.79 22.66 7.96
N ASN A 9 -26.69 22.15 7.11
CA ASN A 9 -26.67 20.77 6.65
C ASN A 9 -25.41 20.45 5.84
N PHE A 10 -24.93 21.37 5.02
CA PHE A 10 -23.69 21.20 4.26
C PHE A 10 -22.46 21.11 5.18
N LYS A 11 -22.34 22.00 6.17
CA LYS A 11 -21.26 21.93 7.18
C LYS A 11 -21.31 20.63 7.97
N LYS A 12 -22.50 20.19 8.40
CA LYS A 12 -22.71 18.92 9.12
C LYS A 12 -22.27 17.71 8.29
N ARG A 13 -22.64 17.65 7.00
CA ARG A 13 -22.23 16.57 6.08
C ARG A 13 -20.71 16.53 5.88
N LYS A 14 -20.06 17.70 5.73
CA LYS A 14 -18.59 17.78 5.64
C LYS A 14 -17.92 17.28 6.91
N LEU A 15 -18.42 17.68 8.08
CA LEU A 15 -17.89 17.22 9.37
C LEU A 15 -18.04 15.70 9.52
N GLN A 16 -19.19 15.12 9.15
CA GLN A 16 -19.39 13.67 9.17
C GLN A 16 -18.41 12.93 8.26
N LYS A 17 -18.15 13.44 7.05
CA LYS A 17 -17.13 12.90 6.15
C LYS A 17 -15.73 12.95 6.77
N LEU A 18 -15.37 14.05 7.42
CA LEU A 18 -14.09 14.18 8.12
C LEU A 18 -13.96 13.18 9.27
N ILE A 19 -14.97 13.08 10.12
CA ILE A 19 -14.99 12.12 11.24
C ILE A 19 -14.83 10.69 10.73
N LEU A 20 -15.64 10.30 9.74
CA LEU A 20 -15.59 8.94 9.19
C LEU A 20 -14.26 8.62 8.51
N GLY A 21 -13.70 9.55 7.73
CA GLY A 21 -12.41 9.35 7.07
C GLY A 21 -11.28 9.28 8.09
N SER A 22 -11.29 10.14 9.11
CA SER A 22 -10.33 10.10 10.22
C SER A 22 -10.41 8.78 11.01
N PHE A 23 -11.60 8.20 11.17
CA PHE A 23 -11.79 6.89 11.78
C PHE A 23 -11.13 5.77 10.95
N PHE A 24 -11.28 5.77 9.62
CA PHE A 24 -10.62 4.77 8.78
C PHE A 24 -9.09 4.90 8.81
N VAL A 25 -8.58 6.14 8.79
CA VAL A 25 -7.13 6.41 8.89
C VAL A 25 -6.59 5.95 10.24
N SER A 26 -7.24 6.31 11.35
CA SER A 26 -6.79 5.89 12.69
C SER A 26 -6.87 4.37 12.85
N PHE A 27 -7.91 3.73 12.33
CA PHE A 27 -8.02 2.28 12.36
C PHE A 27 -6.90 1.59 11.55
N ALA A 28 -6.56 2.11 10.37
CA ALA A 28 -5.42 1.61 9.60
C ALA A 28 -4.09 1.78 10.34
N ILE A 29 -3.88 2.90 11.03
CA ILE A 29 -2.68 3.14 11.83
C ILE A 29 -2.59 2.14 12.98
N VAL A 30 -3.67 1.94 13.74
CA VAL A 30 -3.71 0.99 14.86
C VAL A 30 -3.38 -0.43 14.36
N LEU A 31 -3.99 -0.87 13.26
CA LEU A 31 -3.69 -2.17 12.66
C LEU A 31 -2.22 -2.27 12.21
N SER A 32 -1.65 -1.20 11.65
CA SER A 32 -0.21 -1.16 11.29
C SER A 32 0.69 -1.30 12.52
N GLN A 33 0.32 -0.68 13.65
CA GLN A 33 1.07 -0.82 14.91
C GLN A 33 0.97 -2.23 15.49
N ILE A 34 -0.21 -2.87 15.44
CA ILE A 34 -0.38 -4.26 15.90
C ILE A 34 0.54 -5.20 15.10
N ASN A 35 0.70 -4.97 13.79
CA ASN A 35 1.58 -5.79 12.96
C ASN A 35 3.06 -5.73 13.42
N LYS A 36 3.48 -4.67 14.12
CA LYS A 36 4.84 -4.59 14.68
C LYS A 36 5.11 -5.70 15.72
N PHE A 37 4.06 -6.20 16.37
CA PHE A 37 4.15 -7.22 17.42
C PHE A 37 3.84 -8.64 16.91
N CYS A 38 3.42 -8.79 15.64
CA CYS A 38 3.29 -10.11 15.03
C CYS A 38 4.67 -10.71 14.70
N PRO A 39 4.88 -12.03 14.87
CA PRO A 39 6.17 -12.66 14.66
C PRO A 39 6.71 -12.42 13.24
N ILE A 40 7.92 -11.84 13.19
CA ILE A 40 8.62 -11.35 11.99
C ILE A 40 8.83 -12.44 10.92
N PHE A 41 8.97 -13.71 11.34
CA PHE A 41 9.22 -14.85 10.46
C PHE A 41 8.04 -15.25 9.57
N PHE A 42 6.81 -14.95 9.97
CA PHE A 42 5.63 -15.28 9.15
C PHE A 42 5.27 -14.17 8.16
N ASN A 43 5.75 -12.96 8.40
CA ASN A 43 5.26 -11.79 7.70
C ASN A 43 6.28 -11.08 6.82
N LYS A 44 7.60 -11.35 6.83
CA LYS A 44 8.54 -10.60 5.96
C LYS A 44 9.11 -11.41 4.79
N SER A 45 9.06 -10.82 3.60
CA SER A 45 9.84 -11.20 2.42
C SER A 45 11.34 -11.07 2.74
N LEU A 46 12.08 -12.17 2.56
CA LEU A 46 13.52 -12.26 2.80
C LEU A 46 14.36 -11.25 2.00
N TYR A 47 13.86 -10.80 0.85
CA TYR A 47 14.69 -10.02 -0.08
C TYR A 47 14.30 -8.54 -0.18
N THR A 48 13.11 -8.16 0.27
CA THR A 48 12.63 -6.76 0.23
C THR A 48 12.17 -6.22 1.57
N GLU A 49 12.28 -6.99 2.65
CA GLU A 49 11.71 -6.69 3.97
C GLU A 49 10.22 -6.28 3.91
N ASN A 50 9.52 -6.62 2.82
CA ASN A 50 8.12 -6.30 2.63
C ASN A 50 7.27 -7.27 3.42
N ASN A 51 6.15 -6.77 3.96
CA ASN A 51 5.21 -7.65 4.63
C ASN A 51 4.46 -8.52 3.59
N TYR A 52 4.39 -9.84 3.80
CA TYR A 52 3.64 -10.80 2.97
C TYR A 52 2.15 -10.47 2.95
N PHE A 53 1.60 -10.02 4.08
CA PHE A 53 0.21 -9.62 4.19
C PHE A 53 0.07 -8.27 4.89
N CYS A 54 -0.48 -7.28 4.18
CA CYS A 54 -0.68 -5.92 4.67
C CYS A 54 -2.14 -5.69 5.07
N TYR A 55 -2.62 -6.39 6.10
CA TYR A 55 -4.02 -6.35 6.53
C TYR A 55 -4.50 -4.96 6.97
N TRP A 56 -3.59 -4.09 7.42
CA TRP A 56 -3.91 -2.72 7.84
C TRP A 56 -4.37 -1.81 6.69
N TYR A 57 -4.30 -2.26 5.44
CA TYR A 57 -4.90 -1.56 4.30
C TYR A 57 -6.36 -1.91 4.06
N PHE A 58 -6.93 -2.87 4.80
CA PHE A 58 -8.35 -3.18 4.74
C PHE A 58 -9.29 -1.97 4.96
N PRO A 59 -9.03 -1.05 5.91
CA PRO A 59 -9.84 0.15 6.08
C PRO A 59 -9.91 1.02 4.82
N PHE A 60 -8.86 1.02 3.97
CA PHE A 60 -8.86 1.79 2.72
C PHE A 60 -9.80 1.19 1.66
N PHE A 61 -9.91 -0.14 1.60
CA PHE A 61 -10.95 -0.78 0.79
C PHE A 61 -12.34 -0.39 1.31
N MET A 62 -12.56 -0.42 2.63
CA MET A 62 -13.86 -0.06 3.21
C MET A 62 -14.22 1.41 3.01
N MET A 63 -13.24 2.30 3.10
CA MET A 63 -13.39 3.73 2.84
C MET A 63 -13.94 4.00 1.43
N SER A 64 -13.66 3.11 0.48
CA SER A 64 -14.15 3.22 -0.91
C SER A 64 -15.67 3.15 -1.05
N LEU A 65 -16.37 2.61 -0.04
CA LEU A 65 -17.84 2.59 0.02
C LEU A 65 -18.45 3.98 0.27
N PHE A 66 -17.70 4.88 0.90
CA PHE A 66 -18.23 6.12 1.46
C PHE A 66 -17.67 7.38 0.78
N PHE A 67 -16.50 7.29 0.15
CA PHE A 67 -15.76 8.43 -0.36
C PHE A 67 -15.52 8.33 -1.86
N ASP A 68 -15.67 9.47 -2.54
CA ASP A 68 -15.25 9.63 -3.93
C ASP A 68 -13.71 9.71 -4.01
N PHE A 69 -13.15 9.53 -5.21
CA PHE A 69 -11.70 9.45 -5.44
C PHE A 69 -10.89 10.57 -4.77
N SER A 70 -11.34 11.84 -4.90
CA SER A 70 -10.64 13.00 -4.34
C SER A 70 -10.56 12.97 -2.81
N SER A 71 -11.65 12.60 -2.14
CA SER A 71 -11.69 12.49 -0.68
C SER A 71 -10.85 11.30 -0.21
N HIS A 72 -10.90 10.18 -0.94
CA HIS A 72 -10.12 8.98 -0.64
C HIS A 72 -8.61 9.28 -0.72
N LEU A 73 -8.19 9.94 -1.81
CA LEU A 73 -6.81 10.39 -2.01
C LEU A 73 -6.33 11.33 -0.88
N PHE A 74 -7.17 12.28 -0.46
CA PHE A 74 -6.85 13.18 0.64
C PHE A 74 -6.58 12.43 1.96
N PHE A 75 -7.44 11.49 2.34
CA PHE A 75 -7.23 10.70 3.56
C PHE A 75 -6.02 9.78 3.47
N LEU A 76 -5.73 9.21 2.30
CA LEU A 76 -4.51 8.42 2.09
C LEU A 76 -3.24 9.26 2.18
N LEU A 77 -3.23 10.49 1.64
CA LEU A 77 -2.12 11.43 1.81
C LEU A 77 -1.90 11.76 3.30
N PHE A 78 -3.00 12.00 4.02
CA PHE A 78 -2.94 12.26 5.46
C PHE A 78 -2.43 11.05 6.25
N TYR A 79 -2.87 9.84 5.89
CA TYR A 79 -2.32 8.60 6.45
C TYR A 79 -0.81 8.49 6.18
N CYS A 80 -0.36 8.71 4.93
CA CYS A 80 1.06 8.66 4.58
C CYS A 80 1.87 9.65 5.44
N PHE A 81 1.37 10.87 5.61
CA PHE A 81 2.01 11.87 6.45
C PHE A 81 2.17 11.36 7.89
N ILE A 82 1.11 10.85 8.50
CA ILE A 82 1.18 10.32 9.87
C ILE A 82 2.12 9.12 9.96
N ASP A 83 2.00 8.15 9.05
CA ASP A 83 2.83 6.95 9.09
C ASP A 83 4.32 7.28 8.95
N ILE A 84 4.68 8.12 7.97
CA ILE A 84 6.07 8.49 7.69
C ILE A 84 6.68 9.27 8.87
N PHE A 85 6.01 10.32 9.33
CA PHE A 85 6.62 11.24 10.31
C PHE A 85 6.50 10.74 11.75
N VAL A 86 5.44 10.00 12.09
CA VAL A 86 5.17 9.61 13.48
C VAL A 86 5.59 8.17 13.77
N TYR A 87 5.34 7.23 12.86
CA TYR A 87 5.42 5.79 13.21
C TYR A 87 6.54 5.00 12.52
N SER A 88 7.00 5.47 11.36
CA SER A 88 7.96 4.77 10.50
C SER A 88 9.29 5.51 10.37
N SER A 89 9.40 6.77 10.82
CA SER A 89 10.59 7.62 10.72
C SER A 89 11.84 6.96 11.30
N GLU A 90 11.78 6.50 12.55
CA GLU A 90 12.89 5.80 13.21
C GLU A 90 13.36 4.57 12.43
N ARG A 91 12.41 3.79 11.89
CA ARG A 91 12.71 2.58 11.12
C ARG A 91 13.47 2.91 9.83
N TYR A 92 13.06 3.96 9.12
CA TYR A 92 13.78 4.40 7.94
C TYR A 92 15.20 4.84 8.29
N LEU A 93 15.38 5.61 9.37
CA LEU A 93 16.71 6.04 9.80
C LEU A 93 17.62 4.86 10.13
N PHE A 94 17.13 3.88 10.89
CA PHE A 94 17.89 2.65 11.20
C PHE A 94 18.26 1.86 9.95
N GLN A 95 17.31 1.64 9.03
CA GLN A 95 17.57 0.92 7.79
C GLN A 95 18.59 1.64 6.91
N ILE A 96 18.52 2.98 6.83
CA ILE A 96 19.48 3.78 6.04
C ILE A 96 20.87 3.68 6.64
N GLN A 97 21.01 3.84 7.96
CA GLN A 97 22.31 3.71 8.63
C GLN A 97 22.93 2.34 8.37
N PHE A 98 22.13 1.27 8.46
CA PHE A 98 22.59 -0.07 8.13
C PHE A 98 23.06 -0.19 6.67
N LEU A 99 22.28 0.33 5.72
CA LEU A 99 22.61 0.26 4.29
C LEU A 99 23.86 1.08 3.93
N THR A 100 23.99 2.30 4.46
CA THR A 100 25.14 3.16 4.16
C THR A 100 26.43 2.65 4.78
N ASN A 101 26.36 2.11 6.00
CA ASN A 101 27.56 1.63 6.69
C ASN A 101 28.08 0.33 6.08
N ASN A 102 27.18 -0.55 5.62
CA ASN A 102 27.56 -1.91 5.26
C ASN A 102 27.57 -2.20 3.74
N TYR A 103 26.77 -1.50 2.92
CA TYR A 103 26.48 -1.96 1.55
C TYR A 103 26.48 -0.89 0.45
N LEU A 104 26.33 0.40 0.78
CA LEU A 104 26.09 1.45 -0.20
C LEU A 104 26.88 2.74 0.06
N ASN A 105 27.57 3.23 -0.97
CA ASN A 105 28.19 4.55 -0.99
C ASN A 105 27.23 5.60 -1.59
N LYS A 106 26.01 5.70 -1.04
CA LYS A 106 24.99 6.68 -1.47
C LYS A 106 24.66 7.65 -0.33
N PRO A 107 24.33 8.92 -0.62
CA PRO A 107 23.93 9.86 0.42
C PRO A 107 22.62 9.41 1.07
N GLN A 108 22.58 9.48 2.41
CA GLN A 108 21.46 9.03 3.24
C GLN A 108 20.12 9.66 2.84
N VAL A 109 20.13 10.94 2.48
CA VAL A 109 18.93 11.69 2.08
C VAL A 109 18.28 11.10 0.82
N ILE A 110 19.08 10.64 -0.16
CA ILE A 110 18.56 10.05 -1.39
C ILE A 110 17.94 8.68 -1.11
N LEU A 111 18.56 7.89 -0.22
CA LEU A 111 18.00 6.59 0.20
C LEU A 111 16.69 6.77 0.95
N LEU A 112 16.62 7.75 1.87
CA LEU A 112 15.40 8.11 2.58
C LEU A 112 14.28 8.47 1.59
N PHE A 113 14.59 9.31 0.61
CA PHE A 113 13.63 9.70 -0.41
C PHE A 113 13.09 8.48 -1.16
N TYR A 114 13.96 7.57 -1.63
CA TYR A 114 13.50 6.38 -2.34
C TYR A 114 12.66 5.45 -1.46
N MET A 115 13.05 5.23 -0.20
CA MET A 115 12.29 4.42 0.74
C MET A 115 10.92 5.01 1.05
N ILE A 116 10.81 6.33 1.25
CA ILE A 116 9.54 6.98 1.51
C ILE A 116 8.66 6.99 0.26
N PHE A 117 9.22 7.43 -0.87
CA PHE A 117 8.44 7.66 -2.09
C PHE A 117 7.99 6.35 -2.74
N PHE A 118 8.93 5.46 -3.02
CA PHE A 118 8.65 4.18 -3.68
C PHE A 118 8.24 3.08 -2.70
N GLY A 119 8.68 3.16 -1.44
CA GLY A 119 8.29 2.19 -0.41
C GLY A 119 6.93 2.47 0.20
N THR A 120 6.48 3.72 0.30
CA THR A 120 5.27 4.05 1.09
C THR A 120 4.27 4.89 0.34
N ILE A 121 4.66 6.06 -0.16
CA ILE A 121 3.72 7.01 -0.77
C ILE A 121 3.02 6.40 -1.98
N ILE A 122 3.76 5.96 -3.01
CA ILE A 122 3.14 5.42 -4.23
C ILE A 122 2.28 4.17 -3.92
N PRO A 123 2.77 3.16 -3.17
CA PRO A 123 1.97 1.98 -2.88
C PRO A 123 0.68 2.30 -2.13
N VAL A 124 0.71 3.19 -1.14
CA VAL A 124 -0.48 3.54 -0.36
C VAL A 124 -1.46 4.37 -1.21
N LEU A 125 -0.98 5.37 -1.94
CA LEU A 125 -1.84 6.21 -2.78
C LEU A 125 -2.53 5.44 -3.90
N SER A 126 -1.97 4.32 -4.35
CA SER A 126 -2.64 3.44 -5.32
C SER A 126 -4.00 2.93 -4.81
N TYR A 127 -4.21 2.81 -3.50
CA TYR A 127 -5.50 2.43 -2.93
C TYR A 127 -6.62 3.45 -3.17
N SER A 128 -6.30 4.67 -3.61
CA SER A 128 -7.31 5.64 -4.06
C SER A 128 -8.16 5.08 -5.20
N LEU A 129 -7.58 4.22 -6.05
CA LEU A 129 -8.29 3.54 -7.14
C LEU A 129 -9.39 2.58 -6.65
N THR A 130 -9.36 2.15 -5.39
CA THR A 130 -10.44 1.35 -4.81
C THR A 130 -11.77 2.10 -4.78
N SER A 131 -11.77 3.44 -4.79
CA SER A 131 -13.00 4.24 -4.88
C SER A 131 -13.82 3.91 -6.13
N PHE A 132 -13.18 3.43 -7.20
CA PHE A 132 -13.89 3.02 -8.40
C PHE A 132 -14.62 1.67 -8.26
N PHE A 133 -14.35 0.87 -7.23
CA PHE A 133 -15.07 -0.39 -7.00
C PHE A 133 -16.56 -0.21 -6.69
N THR A 134 -16.92 0.94 -6.12
CA THR A 134 -18.30 1.26 -5.76
C THR A 134 -19.06 1.92 -6.87
N PHE A 135 -18.43 2.73 -7.74
CA PHE A 135 -19.10 3.29 -8.92
C PHE A 135 -19.68 2.23 -9.86
N PHE A 136 -19.21 0.98 -9.82
CA PHE A 136 -19.77 -0.13 -10.60
C PHE A 136 -20.85 -0.93 -9.86
N ILE A 137 -21.75 -0.26 -9.11
CA ILE A 137 -22.82 -0.80 -8.24
C ILE A 137 -23.54 -2.06 -8.76
N LYS A 138 -23.65 -2.27 -10.08
CA LYS A 138 -24.26 -3.47 -10.66
C LYS A 138 -23.26 -4.28 -11.51
N LYS A 139 -22.79 -5.40 -10.94
CA LYS A 139 -22.27 -6.62 -11.59
C LYS A 139 -20.95 -6.60 -12.38
N ASN A 140 -20.28 -5.46 -12.60
CA ASN A 140 -19.04 -5.47 -13.38
C ASN A 140 -17.79 -5.87 -12.57
N ILE A 141 -17.81 -7.11 -12.05
CA ILE A 141 -16.69 -7.76 -11.35
C ILE A 141 -15.39 -7.67 -12.17
N LYS A 142 -15.48 -7.79 -13.50
CA LYS A 142 -14.34 -7.62 -14.42
C LYS A 142 -13.65 -6.26 -14.26
N LYS A 143 -14.40 -5.16 -14.11
CA LYS A 143 -13.83 -3.82 -13.92
C LYS A 143 -13.18 -3.68 -12.54
N ASN A 144 -13.79 -4.25 -11.50
CA ASN A 144 -13.19 -4.25 -10.16
C ASN A 144 -11.87 -5.04 -10.15
N PHE A 145 -11.81 -6.18 -10.82
CA PHE A 145 -10.57 -6.92 -11.01
C PHE A 145 -9.53 -6.15 -11.83
N LEU A 146 -9.94 -5.41 -12.87
CA LEU A 146 -9.03 -4.54 -13.62
C LEU A 146 -8.39 -3.48 -12.72
N PHE A 147 -9.19 -2.77 -11.92
CA PHE A 147 -8.66 -1.77 -10.98
C PHE A 147 -7.80 -2.41 -9.88
N LEU A 148 -8.19 -3.58 -9.38
CA LEU A 148 -7.36 -4.34 -8.43
C LEU A 148 -6.01 -4.72 -9.05
N PHE A 149 -6.01 -5.17 -10.32
CA PHE A 149 -4.79 -5.50 -11.04
C PHE A 149 -3.90 -4.27 -11.27
N ILE A 150 -4.48 -3.11 -11.61
CA ILE A 150 -3.75 -1.84 -11.72
C ILE A 150 -3.10 -1.47 -10.38
N ILE A 151 -3.83 -1.59 -9.26
CA ILE A 151 -3.29 -1.36 -7.91
C ILE A 151 -2.08 -2.26 -7.66
N ILE A 152 -2.23 -3.57 -7.91
CA ILE A 152 -1.16 -4.56 -7.73
C ILE A 152 0.06 -4.22 -8.59
N LEU A 153 -0.14 -3.84 -9.86
CA LEU A 153 0.95 -3.45 -10.75
C LEU A 153 1.69 -2.21 -10.25
N ILE A 154 0.97 -1.14 -9.88
CA ILE A 154 1.57 0.10 -9.34
C ILE A 154 2.39 -0.22 -8.10
N GLN A 155 1.83 -0.99 -7.16
CA GLN A 155 2.52 -1.40 -5.94
C GLN A 155 3.76 -2.25 -6.24
N THR A 156 3.65 -3.21 -7.15
CA THR A 156 4.78 -4.08 -7.53
C THR A 156 5.91 -3.30 -8.16
N ILE A 157 5.60 -2.45 -9.13
CA ILE A 157 6.58 -1.59 -9.81
C ILE A 157 7.26 -0.67 -8.79
N SER A 158 6.48 -0.04 -7.92
CA SER A 158 7.01 0.84 -6.87
C SER A 158 7.94 0.11 -5.91
N ARG A 159 7.53 -1.05 -5.39
CA ARG A 159 8.35 -1.86 -4.48
C ARG A 159 9.60 -2.42 -5.17
N PHE A 160 9.50 -2.77 -6.45
CA PHE A 160 10.65 -3.17 -7.25
C PHE A 160 11.65 -2.02 -7.39
N PHE A 161 11.19 -0.80 -7.72
CA PHE A 161 12.07 0.38 -7.77
C PHE A 161 12.69 0.70 -6.41
N CYS A 162 11.93 0.59 -5.31
CA CYS A 162 12.48 0.74 -3.97
C CYS A 162 13.58 -0.31 -3.69
N GLY A 163 13.31 -1.59 -3.99
CA GLY A 163 14.29 -2.67 -3.88
C GLY A 163 15.55 -2.41 -4.71
N PHE A 164 15.35 -1.98 -5.96
CA PHE A 164 16.41 -1.74 -6.93
C PHE A 164 17.30 -0.57 -6.54
N LEU A 165 16.70 0.56 -6.16
CA LEU A 165 17.44 1.76 -5.84
C LEU A 165 18.11 1.68 -4.46
N CYS A 166 17.53 0.94 -3.51
CA CYS A 166 18.00 0.89 -2.12
C CYS A 166 18.79 -0.37 -1.73
N TYR A 167 18.60 -1.52 -2.39
CA TYR A 167 19.18 -2.79 -1.91
C TYR A 167 20.01 -3.50 -2.96
N TRP A 168 19.43 -3.83 -4.11
CA TRP A 168 20.00 -4.83 -5.03
C TRP A 168 20.29 -4.31 -6.45
N GLY A 169 20.37 -2.98 -6.61
CA GLY A 169 20.72 -2.38 -7.89
C GLY A 169 22.13 -2.76 -8.36
N PRO A 170 22.43 -2.54 -9.66
CA PRO A 170 23.80 -2.66 -10.14
C PRO A 170 24.67 -1.68 -9.34
N ASN A 171 25.82 -2.17 -8.86
CA ASN A 171 26.79 -1.45 -8.03
C ASN A 171 26.57 -1.51 -6.50
N THR A 172 25.73 -2.40 -5.99
CA THR A 172 25.67 -2.67 -4.52
C THR A 172 26.46 -3.93 -4.17
N LYS A 173 27.13 -3.95 -3.01
CA LYS A 173 27.78 -5.20 -2.51
C LYS A 173 26.75 -6.33 -2.35
N TYR A 174 25.51 -5.96 -1.98
CA TYR A 174 24.40 -6.89 -1.82
C TYR A 174 23.97 -7.55 -3.13
N TYR A 175 24.01 -6.82 -4.26
CA TYR A 175 23.80 -7.39 -5.59
C TYR A 175 24.80 -8.50 -5.91
N PHE A 176 26.09 -8.33 -5.59
CA PHE A 176 27.10 -9.37 -5.83
C PHE A 176 26.88 -10.61 -4.97
N ILE A 177 26.52 -10.45 -3.69
CA ILE A 177 26.23 -11.58 -2.79
C ILE A 177 25.03 -12.38 -3.30
N LEU A 178 23.92 -11.71 -3.61
CA LEU A 178 22.72 -12.37 -4.14
C LEU A 178 22.96 -12.98 -5.52
N ARG A 179 23.64 -12.27 -6.42
CA ARG A 179 23.96 -12.77 -7.77
C ARG A 179 24.85 -14.00 -7.70
N ASN A 180 25.83 -14.03 -6.80
CA ASN A 180 26.68 -15.20 -6.60
C ASN A 180 25.87 -16.40 -6.09
N ASN A 181 24.98 -16.18 -5.12
CA ASN A 181 24.10 -17.25 -4.62
C ASN A 181 23.16 -17.79 -5.73
N ILE A 182 22.62 -16.93 -6.60
CA ILE A 182 21.73 -17.36 -7.69
C ILE A 182 22.52 -18.03 -8.83
N ASN A 183 23.72 -17.56 -9.15
CA ASN A 183 24.60 -18.19 -10.14
C ASN A 183 25.02 -19.61 -9.73
N ILE A 184 25.05 -19.92 -8.43
CA ILE A 184 25.29 -21.29 -7.93
C ILE A 184 24.11 -22.22 -8.30
N PHE A 185 22.87 -21.72 -8.26
CA PHE A 185 21.68 -22.48 -8.65
C PHE A 185 21.48 -22.57 -10.17
N ASN A 186 21.89 -21.53 -10.92
CA ASN A 186 21.75 -21.46 -12.37
C ASN A 186 23.11 -21.29 -13.06
N LYS A 187 23.87 -22.38 -13.18
CA LYS A 187 25.15 -22.39 -13.94
C LYS A 187 25.01 -21.96 -15.41
N SER A 188 23.81 -22.01 -16.01
CA SER A 188 23.58 -21.81 -17.45
C SER A 188 23.02 -20.44 -17.86
N LEU A 189 22.40 -19.67 -16.95
CA LEU A 189 21.73 -18.41 -17.29
C LEU A 189 22.47 -17.19 -16.72
N LYS A 190 23.48 -16.73 -17.46
CA LYS A 190 24.33 -15.57 -17.08
C LYS A 190 23.65 -14.20 -17.21
N SER A 191 22.39 -14.11 -17.63
CA SER A 191 21.78 -12.81 -17.97
C SER A 191 21.34 -12.06 -16.71
N SER A 192 21.80 -10.82 -16.56
CA SER A 192 21.34 -9.88 -15.52
C SER A 192 19.84 -9.60 -15.62
N LEU A 193 19.26 -9.76 -16.81
CA LEU A 193 17.83 -9.60 -17.06
C LEU A 193 17.00 -10.69 -16.36
N PHE A 194 17.48 -11.93 -16.32
CA PHE A 194 16.82 -13.00 -15.56
C PHE A 194 16.76 -12.68 -14.06
N TYR A 195 17.85 -12.15 -13.50
CA TYR A 195 17.91 -11.72 -12.09
C TYR A 195 16.85 -10.65 -11.78
N TYR A 196 16.77 -9.60 -12.60
CA TYR A 196 15.80 -8.52 -12.37
C TYR A 196 14.36 -9.01 -12.55
N SER A 197 14.09 -9.85 -13.55
CA SER A 197 12.78 -10.47 -13.72
C SER A 197 12.40 -11.33 -12.51
N PHE A 198 13.32 -12.16 -12.00
CA PHE A 198 13.08 -12.97 -10.82
C PHE A 198 12.73 -12.12 -9.59
N MET A 199 13.51 -11.07 -9.33
CA MET A 199 13.25 -10.14 -8.23
C MET A 199 11.93 -9.35 -8.38
N PHE A 200 11.53 -9.06 -9.61
CA PHE A 200 10.22 -8.46 -9.89
C PHE A 200 9.09 -9.43 -9.53
N PHE A 201 9.14 -10.67 -10.03
CA PHE A 201 8.12 -11.68 -9.76
C PHE A 201 8.03 -12.05 -8.28
N TRP A 202 9.17 -12.08 -7.58
CA TRP A 202 9.20 -12.35 -6.14
C TRP A 202 8.51 -11.25 -5.31
N ASN A 203 8.53 -9.99 -5.77
CA ASN A 203 7.75 -8.91 -5.17
C ASN A 203 6.27 -8.94 -5.58
N PHE A 204 5.99 -9.38 -6.81
CA PHE A 204 4.62 -9.43 -7.34
C PHE A 204 3.72 -10.38 -6.55
N LEU A 205 4.19 -11.60 -6.27
CA LEU A 205 3.41 -12.63 -5.58
C LEU A 205 2.83 -12.21 -4.20
N PRO A 206 3.63 -11.71 -3.23
CA PRO A 206 3.10 -11.29 -1.94
C PRO A 206 2.11 -10.13 -2.07
N ILE A 207 2.37 -9.19 -2.97
CA ILE A 207 1.47 -8.05 -3.23
C ILE A 207 0.14 -8.53 -3.82
N LEU A 208 0.19 -9.46 -4.77
CA LEU A 208 -0.99 -10.08 -5.37
C LEU A 208 -1.81 -10.81 -4.30
N ILE A 209 -1.19 -11.70 -3.52
CA ILE A 209 -1.87 -12.50 -2.50
C ILE A 209 -2.51 -11.58 -1.45
N SER A 210 -1.76 -10.60 -0.94
CA SER A 210 -2.27 -9.65 0.06
C SER A 210 -3.49 -8.87 -0.45
N ASN A 211 -3.41 -8.32 -1.66
CA ASN A 211 -4.53 -7.53 -2.22
C ASN A 211 -5.74 -8.40 -2.58
N LEU A 212 -5.54 -9.66 -3.00
CA LEU A 212 -6.63 -10.60 -3.23
C LEU A 212 -7.38 -10.91 -1.92
N ILE A 213 -6.66 -11.17 -0.83
CA ILE A 213 -7.26 -11.41 0.49
C ILE A 213 -8.07 -10.17 0.93
N LEU A 214 -7.49 -8.97 0.81
CA LEU A 214 -8.19 -7.72 1.13
C LEU A 214 -9.44 -7.52 0.28
N PHE A 215 -9.39 -7.85 -1.01
CA PHE A 215 -10.52 -7.74 -1.92
C PHE A 215 -11.64 -8.74 -1.58
N ILE A 216 -11.30 -9.97 -1.19
CA ILE A 216 -12.28 -10.98 -0.74
C ILE A 216 -12.97 -10.49 0.54
N LEU A 217 -12.20 -10.05 1.53
CA LEU A 217 -12.74 -9.48 2.77
C LEU A 217 -13.66 -8.30 2.47
N PHE A 218 -13.21 -7.36 1.63
CA PHE A 218 -14.01 -6.21 1.22
C PHE A 218 -15.34 -6.64 0.57
N SER A 219 -15.32 -7.66 -0.29
CA SER A 219 -16.52 -8.17 -0.95
C SER A 219 -17.53 -8.76 0.04
N ILE A 220 -17.05 -9.49 1.05
CA ILE A 220 -17.87 -10.03 2.14
C ILE A 220 -18.52 -8.88 2.93
N PHE A 221 -17.72 -7.94 3.43
CA PHE A 221 -18.22 -6.82 4.23
C PHE A 221 -19.12 -5.86 3.44
N LYS A 222 -18.81 -5.59 2.17
CA LYS A 222 -19.66 -4.79 1.28
C LYS A 222 -21.06 -5.39 1.18
N SER A 223 -21.16 -6.72 1.03
CA SER A 223 -22.46 -7.39 0.95
C SER A 223 -23.28 -7.23 2.24
N PHE A 224 -22.61 -7.30 3.40
CA PHE A 224 -23.24 -7.11 4.71
C PHE A 224 -23.71 -5.65 4.90
N ILE A 225 -22.85 -4.67 4.61
CA ILE A 225 -23.18 -3.25 4.74
C ILE A 225 -24.33 -2.87 3.82
N LEU A 226 -24.30 -3.27 2.54
CA LEU A 226 -25.36 -2.92 1.59
C LEU A 226 -26.72 -3.56 1.96
N LYS A 227 -26.73 -4.75 2.57
CA LYS A 227 -27.96 -5.39 3.05
C LYS A 227 -28.55 -4.64 4.24
N ASN A 228 -27.71 -4.19 5.17
CA ASN A 228 -28.15 -3.57 6.42
C ASN A 228 -28.40 -2.05 6.29
N PHE A 229 -27.72 -1.37 5.37
CA PHE A 229 -27.82 0.09 5.15
C PHE A 229 -28.60 0.45 3.89
N LYS A 230 -29.70 -0.25 3.60
CA LYS A 230 -30.62 0.06 2.49
C LYS A 230 -31.07 1.53 2.43
N PHE A 231 -30.94 2.29 3.53
CA PHE A 231 -31.35 3.69 3.67
C PHE A 231 -30.28 4.76 3.40
N TYR A 232 -28.97 4.46 3.40
CA TYR A 232 -27.96 5.54 3.32
C TYR A 232 -27.69 6.02 1.88
N TRP A 233 -28.01 5.19 0.89
CA TRP A 233 -27.74 5.40 -0.54
C TRP A 233 -28.67 6.42 -1.22
N LEU A 234 -29.75 6.85 -0.57
CA LEU A 234 -30.69 7.85 -1.09
C LEU A 234 -30.25 9.31 -0.86
N SER A 235 -29.05 9.52 -0.30
CA SER A 235 -28.55 10.87 0.03
C SER A 235 -27.37 11.36 -0.82
N LYS A 236 -26.94 10.58 -1.82
CA LYS A 236 -26.07 11.08 -2.90
C LYS A 236 -26.89 11.89 -3.89
#